data_AF-A0A9D9HV74-F1
#
_entry.id   AF-A0A9D9HV74-F1
#
_cell.length_a   1.000
_cell.length_b   1.000
_cell.length_c   1.000
_cell.angle_alpha   90.00
_cell.angle_beta   90.00
_cell.angle_gamma   90.00
#
_symmetry.space_group_name_H-M   'P 1'
#
loop_
_entity.id
_entity.type
_entity.pdbx_description
1 polymer ?
#
loop_
_entity_poly.entity_id
_entity_poly.type
_entity_poly.pdbx_seq_one_letter_code
_entity_poly.pdbx_strand_id
1 'polypeptide(L)'
;MIDTNVFIDSPQIIKKIDCNCPIILSGTVIDELDNKKKDFDTPNKKDQKKKRNVEMALQFLNKEAKKTHKIIFEEPDTSLLPTGMNKHKGDNKILSIAIKYKKTKNIKESMNPIVLTSDNGFQLQCQRCNINTISLNDLLTNKY
;
A
#
# COMPACT_ATOMS: atom_id res chain seq x y z
N MET A 1 2.90 1.25 -5.34
CA MET A 1 2.04 1.57 -4.18
C MET A 1 1.83 0.31 -3.37
N ILE A 2 1.72 0.40 -2.05
CA ILE A 2 1.56 -0.79 -1.19
C ILE A 2 0.30 -0.64 -0.35
N ASP A 3 -0.55 -1.67 -0.36
CA ASP A 3 -1.68 -1.82 0.55
C ASP A 3 -1.21 -2.09 1.98
N THR A 4 -1.80 -1.40 2.96
CA THR A 4 -1.51 -1.55 4.39
C THR A 4 -1.55 -3.01 4.84
N ASN A 5 -2.49 -3.82 4.33
CA ASN A 5 -2.59 -5.23 4.72
C ASN A 5 -1.37 -6.06 4.28
N VAL A 6 -0.69 -5.66 3.20
CA VAL A 6 0.51 -6.35 2.75
C VAL A 6 1.64 -6.25 3.78
N PHE A 7 1.71 -5.16 4.54
CA PHE A 7 2.68 -5.03 5.64
C PHE A 7 2.39 -5.99 6.80
N ILE A 8 1.12 -6.36 7.00
CA ILE A 8 0.72 -7.34 8.03
C ILE A 8 1.16 -8.75 7.60
N ASP A 9 1.05 -9.07 6.32
CA ASP A 9 1.43 -10.39 5.80
C ASP A 9 2.94 -10.51 5.53
N SER A 10 3.57 -9.43 5.10
CA SER A 10 5.00 -9.33 4.78
C SER A 10 5.61 -8.01 5.31
N PRO A 11 6.03 -7.96 6.59
CA PRO A 11 6.53 -6.73 7.23
C PRO A 11 7.76 -6.10 6.57
N GLN A 12 8.51 -6.87 5.78
CA GLN A 12 9.74 -6.45 5.10
C GLN A 12 9.56 -6.26 3.60
N ILE A 13 8.32 -6.13 3.13
CA ILE A 13 7.98 -6.14 1.69
C ILE A 13 8.75 -5.09 0.86
N ILE A 14 9.08 -3.94 1.46
CA ILE A 14 9.88 -2.89 0.81
C ILE A 14 11.20 -3.43 0.26
N LYS A 15 11.86 -4.35 0.98
CA LYS A 15 13.14 -4.94 0.57
C LYS A 15 13.03 -5.88 -0.64
N LYS A 16 11.80 -6.25 -1.02
CA LYS A 16 11.53 -7.10 -2.19
C LYS A 16 11.25 -6.29 -3.45
N ILE A 17 11.14 -4.97 -3.32
CA ILE A 17 10.92 -4.06 -4.43
C ILE A 17 12.30 -3.50 -4.85
N ASP A 18 12.54 -3.39 -6.15
CA ASP A 18 13.76 -2.80 -6.69
C ASP A 18 13.95 -1.37 -6.16
N CYS A 19 15.16 -1.02 -5.72
CA CYS A 19 15.48 0.28 -5.15
C CYS A 19 15.35 1.44 -6.15
N ASN A 20 15.40 1.14 -7.47
CA ASN A 20 15.13 2.10 -8.54
C ASN A 20 13.64 2.40 -8.70
N CYS A 21 12.76 1.55 -8.17
CA CYS A 21 11.32 1.78 -8.16
C CYS A 21 10.94 2.62 -6.92
N PRO A 22 10.43 3.85 -7.08
CA PRO A 22 9.94 4.62 -5.94
C PRO A 22 8.71 3.94 -5.32
N ILE A 23 8.68 3.92 -3.99
CA ILE A 23 7.56 3.36 -3.24
C ILE A 23 6.70 4.50 -2.75
N ILE A 24 5.46 4.53 -3.21
CA ILE A 24 4.45 5.49 -2.76
C ILE A 24 3.56 4.79 -1.73
N LEU A 25 3.47 5.38 -0.54
CA LEU A 25 2.59 4.97 0.55
C LEU A 25 1.56 6.06 0.80
N SER A 26 0.35 5.68 1.23
CA SER A 26 -0.61 6.65 1.70
C SER A 26 -0.12 7.31 2.99
N GLY A 27 -0.34 8.61 3.15
CA GLY A 27 -0.08 9.33 4.41
C GLY A 27 -0.76 8.68 5.63
N THR A 28 -1.86 7.95 5.41
CA THR A 28 -2.60 7.26 6.49
C THR A 28 -2.06 5.86 6.82
N VAL A 29 -1.01 5.37 6.15
CA VAL A 29 -0.52 3.99 6.35
C VAL A 29 -0.03 3.73 7.78
N ILE A 30 0.58 4.73 8.43
CA ILE A 30 1.10 4.62 9.79
C ILE A 30 -0.06 4.50 10.77
N ASP A 31 -1.06 5.39 10.67
CA ASP A 31 -2.26 5.36 11.51
C ASP A 31 -3.06 4.06 11.32
N GLU A 32 -3.16 3.58 10.08
CA GLU A 32 -3.85 2.31 9.77
C GLU A 32 -3.13 1.11 10.42
N LEU A 33 -1.80 1.08 10.36
CA LEU A 33 -1.00 0.05 11.05
C LEU A 33 -1.16 0.13 12.57
N ASP A 34 -1.10 1.32 13.17
CA ASP A 34 -1.28 1.50 14.61
C ASP A 34 -2.69 1.12 15.07
N ASN A 35 -3.72 1.38 14.27
CA ASN A 35 -5.07 0.92 14.57
C ASN A 35 -5.19 -0.60 14.46
N LYS A 36 -4.59 -1.22 13.44
CA LYS A 36 -4.54 -2.70 13.32
C LYS A 36 -3.82 -3.34 14.50
N LYS A 37 -2.77 -2.70 15.03
CA LYS A 37 -2.09 -3.18 16.23
C LYS A 37 -3.04 -3.34 17.43
N LYS A 38 -3.97 -2.39 17.60
CA LYS A 38 -5.00 -2.41 18.67
C LYS A 38 -6.05 -3.49 18.40
N ASP A 39 -6.46 -3.67 17.14
CA ASP A 39 -7.41 -4.72 16.74
C ASP A 39 -6.88 -6.13 17.07
N PHE A 40 -5.55 -6.31 17.07
CA PHE A 40 -4.88 -7.59 17.36
C PHE A 40 -4.47 -7.77 18.83
N ASP A 41 -5.02 -6.98 19.77
CA ASP A 41 -4.66 -7.06 21.19
C ASP A 41 -5.32 -8.24 21.94
N THR A 42 -5.91 -9.19 21.21
CA THR A 42 -6.50 -10.39 21.80
C THR A 42 -5.45 -11.49 22.04
N PRO A 43 -5.63 -12.36 23.05
CA PRO A 43 -4.61 -13.33 23.43
C PRO A 43 -4.45 -14.51 22.46
N ASN A 44 -5.15 -14.55 21.33
CA ASN A 44 -5.03 -15.68 20.40
C ASN A 44 -3.72 -15.63 19.59
N LYS A 45 -3.16 -16.81 19.24
CA LYS A 45 -1.85 -16.91 18.56
C LYS A 45 -1.81 -16.21 17.20
N LYS A 46 -2.93 -16.15 16.48
CA LYS A 46 -3.02 -15.54 15.15
C LYS A 46 -2.87 -14.02 15.25
N ASP A 47 -3.57 -13.41 16.20
CA ASP A 47 -3.54 -11.98 16.45
C ASP A 47 -2.20 -11.57 17.06
N GLN A 48 -1.60 -12.37 17.95
CA GLN A 48 -0.23 -12.14 18.41
C GLN A 48 0.79 -12.10 17.26
N LYS A 49 0.68 -13.03 16.29
CA LYS A 49 1.54 -13.01 15.09
C LYS A 49 1.32 -11.75 14.27
N LYS A 50 0.06 -11.36 14.02
CA LYS A 50 -0.27 -10.15 13.26
C LYS A 50 0.20 -8.88 13.97
N LYS A 51 0.03 -8.80 15.30
CA LYS A 51 0.53 -7.70 16.15
C LYS A 51 2.04 -7.56 16.01
N ARG A 52 2.79 -8.66 16.14
CA ARG A 52 4.24 -8.69 15.92
C ARG A 52 4.61 -8.24 14.50
N ASN A 53 3.87 -8.69 13.50
CA ASN A 53 4.11 -8.30 12.11
C ASN A 53 3.91 -6.79 11.89
N VAL A 54 2.86 -6.20 12.47
CA VAL A 54 2.62 -4.75 12.44
C VAL A 54 3.77 -3.99 13.10
N GLU A 55 4.21 -4.41 14.30
CA GLU A 55 5.35 -3.79 14.99
C GLU A 55 6.64 -3.87 14.16
N MET A 56 6.91 -5.02 13.56
CA MET A 56 8.03 -5.19 12.65
C MET A 56 7.90 -4.27 11.43
N ALA A 57 6.71 -4.15 10.83
CA ALA A 57 6.50 -3.30 9.67
C ALA A 57 6.79 -1.83 9.99
N LEU A 58 6.28 -1.32 11.12
CA LEU A 58 6.56 0.05 11.58
C LEU A 58 8.06 0.28 11.85
N GLN A 59 8.74 -0.68 12.48
CA GLN A 59 10.19 -0.62 12.68
C GLN A 59 10.97 -0.61 11.35
N PHE A 60 10.58 -1.46 10.40
CA PHE A 60 11.21 -1.51 9.08
C PHE A 60 10.94 -0.25 8.27
N LEU A 61 9.70 0.26 8.24
CA LEU A 61 9.36 1.52 7.59
C LEU A 61 10.22 2.67 8.12
N ASN A 62 10.34 2.82 9.44
CA ASN A 62 11.21 3.84 10.05
C ASN A 62 12.69 3.69 9.70
N LYS A 63 13.16 2.46 9.47
CA LYS A 63 14.54 2.18 9.06
C LYS A 63 14.75 2.46 7.57
N GLU A 64 13.85 1.97 6.71
CA GLU A 64 13.96 2.13 5.25
C GLU A 64 13.73 3.59 4.82
N ALA A 65 12.87 4.35 5.50
CA ALA A 65 12.66 5.77 5.24
C ALA A 65 13.93 6.64 5.45
N LYS A 66 14.92 6.12 6.20
CA LYS A 66 16.22 6.78 6.43
C LYS A 66 17.30 6.33 5.44
N LYS A 67 16.99 5.44 4.50
CA LYS A 67 17.93 4.90 3.51
C LYS A 67 17.74 5.58 2.15
N THR A 68 18.48 5.07 1.16
CA THR A 68 18.49 5.57 -0.22
C THR A 68 17.27 5.14 -1.05
N HIS A 69 16.52 4.11 -0.64
CA HIS A 69 15.30 3.71 -1.37
C HIS A 69 14.26 4.82 -1.23
N LYS A 70 13.87 5.42 -2.35
CA LYS A 70 12.90 6.53 -2.38
C LYS A 70 11.52 6.06 -1.92
N ILE A 71 11.15 6.40 -0.68
CA ILE A 71 9.81 6.23 -0.13
C ILE A 71 9.13 7.60 -0.08
N ILE A 72 7.93 7.69 -0.65
CA ILE A 72 7.13 8.90 -0.73
C ILE A 72 5.83 8.64 0.02
N PHE A 73 5.54 9.49 1.01
CA PHE A 73 4.24 9.52 1.66
C PHE A 73 3.38 10.55 0.94
N GLU A 74 2.22 10.12 0.46
CA GLU A 74 1.32 10.95 -0.33
C GLU A 74 -0.05 11.08 0.33
N GLU A 75 -0.57 12.30 0.34
CA GLU A 75 -1.91 12.57 0.85
C GLU A 75 -3.00 12.11 -0.14
N PRO A 76 -4.02 11.37 0.33
CA PRO A 76 -5.15 10.98 -0.49
C PRO A 76 -5.95 12.18 -1.00
N ASP A 77 -6.31 12.16 -2.28
CA ASP A 77 -7.27 13.10 -2.85
C ASP A 77 -8.56 12.38 -3.24
N THR A 78 -9.43 12.19 -2.25
CA THR A 78 -10.70 11.46 -2.43
C THR A 78 -11.68 12.11 -3.40
N SER A 79 -11.42 13.35 -3.86
CA SER A 79 -12.19 13.98 -4.93
C SER A 79 -11.95 13.32 -6.30
N LEU A 80 -10.83 12.60 -6.46
CA LEU A 80 -10.47 11.89 -7.68
C LEU A 80 -11.16 10.53 -7.85
N LEU A 81 -11.80 10.04 -6.79
CA LEU A 81 -12.47 8.74 -6.78
C LEU A 81 -13.77 8.78 -7.60
N PRO A 82 -14.12 7.69 -8.30
CA PRO A 82 -15.42 7.56 -8.96
C PRO A 82 -16.60 7.74 -8.00
N THR A 83 -17.70 8.30 -8.52
CA THR A 83 -18.96 8.43 -7.80
C THR A 83 -19.43 7.08 -7.26
N GLY A 84 -19.84 7.03 -5.98
CA GLY A 84 -20.33 5.82 -5.31
C GLY A 84 -19.28 5.03 -4.53
N MET A 85 -17.98 5.38 -4.59
CA MET A 85 -16.98 4.80 -3.70
C MET A 85 -17.03 5.38 -2.29
N ASN A 86 -16.80 4.53 -1.29
CA ASN A 86 -16.65 4.97 0.10
C ASN A 86 -15.31 5.69 0.29
N LYS A 87 -15.33 7.01 0.47
CA LYS A 87 -14.14 7.86 0.62
C LYS A 87 -13.35 7.62 1.92
N HIS A 88 -13.94 6.94 2.89
CA HIS A 88 -13.29 6.67 4.18
C HIS A 88 -12.50 5.35 4.20
N LYS A 89 -12.72 4.45 3.22
CA LYS A 89 -12.02 3.15 3.15
C LYS A 89 -10.53 3.37 2.81
N GLY A 90 -9.62 2.73 3.56
CA GLY A 90 -8.17 2.82 3.36
C GLY A 90 -7.73 2.50 1.91
N ASP A 91 -8.21 1.37 1.37
CA ASP A 91 -8.00 0.99 -0.03
C ASP A 91 -8.36 2.11 -1.03
N ASN A 92 -9.47 2.80 -0.80
CA ASN A 92 -9.92 3.88 -1.67
C ASN A 92 -9.04 5.13 -1.53
N LYS A 93 -8.45 5.37 -0.36
CA LYS A 93 -7.43 6.41 -0.20
C LYS A 93 -6.21 6.10 -1.06
N ILE A 94 -5.71 4.86 -1.04
CA ILE A 94 -4.60 4.41 -1.91
C ILE A 94 -4.97 4.55 -3.39
N LEU A 95 -6.18 4.15 -3.78
CA LEU A 95 -6.64 4.27 -5.17
C LEU A 95 -6.70 5.71 -5.64
N SER A 96 -7.10 6.64 -4.78
CA SER A 96 -7.14 8.06 -5.10
C SER A 96 -5.75 8.61 -5.47
N ILE A 97 -4.72 8.17 -4.75
CA ILE A 97 -3.33 8.51 -5.05
C ILE A 97 -2.88 7.86 -6.36
N ALA A 98 -3.21 6.58 -6.60
CA ALA A 98 -2.89 5.92 -7.87
C ALA A 98 -3.51 6.68 -9.06
N ILE A 99 -4.76 7.12 -8.92
CA ILE A 99 -5.44 7.93 -9.93
C ILE A 99 -4.75 9.29 -10.11
N LYS A 100 -4.33 9.95 -9.02
CA LYS A 100 -3.56 11.20 -9.05
C LYS A 100 -2.31 11.05 -9.91
N TYR A 101 -1.45 10.08 -9.59
CA TYR A 101 -0.19 9.83 -10.30
C TYR A 101 -0.41 9.46 -11.76
N LYS A 102 -1.46 8.69 -12.06
CA LYS A 102 -1.81 8.35 -13.45
C LYS A 102 -2.29 9.58 -14.24
N LYS A 103 -3.01 10.51 -13.61
CA LYS A 103 -3.61 11.69 -14.27
C LYS A 103 -2.66 12.86 -14.42
N THR A 104 -1.47 12.86 -13.78
CA THR A 104 -0.52 13.97 -13.86
C THR A 104 -0.10 14.22 -15.32
N LYS A 105 -0.53 15.36 -15.88
CA LYS A 105 -0.62 15.63 -17.33
C LYS A 105 0.69 15.98 -18.05
N ASN A 106 1.84 15.93 -17.40
CA ASN A 106 3.11 16.05 -18.13
C ASN A 106 3.50 14.67 -18.66
N ILE A 107 3.31 14.47 -19.97
CA ILE A 107 3.52 13.21 -20.70
C ILE A 107 4.94 12.63 -20.50
N LYS A 108 5.93 13.48 -20.19
CA LYS A 108 7.30 13.04 -19.87
C LYS A 108 7.44 12.32 -18.51
N GLU A 109 6.44 12.43 -17.64
CA GLU A 109 6.44 11.87 -16.28
C GLU A 109 5.18 11.05 -15.97
N SER A 110 4.42 10.65 -17.01
CA SER A 110 3.29 9.73 -16.87
C SER A 110 3.78 8.45 -16.17
N MET A 111 3.45 8.33 -14.88
CA MET A 111 3.73 7.13 -14.12
C MET A 111 2.60 6.14 -14.33
N ASN A 112 2.96 4.87 -14.49
CA ASN A 112 2.05 3.74 -14.45
C ASN A 112 2.09 3.13 -13.05
N PRO A 113 1.31 3.65 -12.08
CA PRO A 113 1.32 3.13 -10.73
C PRO A 113 0.85 1.68 -10.72
N ILE A 114 1.61 0.84 -10.04
CA ILE A 114 1.23 -0.54 -9.71
C ILE A 114 0.88 -0.59 -8.23
N VAL A 115 -0.28 -1.13 -7.89
CA VAL A 115 -0.71 -1.36 -6.51
C VAL A 115 -0.40 -2.80 -6.10
N LEU A 116 0.42 -2.96 -5.08
CA LEU A 116 0.69 -4.23 -4.44
C LEU A 116 -0.42 -4.51 -3.42
N THR A 117 -1.29 -5.46 -3.72
CA THR A 117 -2.40 -5.90 -2.86
C THR A 117 -2.81 -7.33 -3.22
N SER A 118 -3.21 -8.10 -2.21
CA SER A 118 -3.79 -9.44 -2.38
C SER A 118 -5.30 -9.46 -2.18
N ASP A 119 -5.95 -8.31 -1.99
CA ASP A 119 -7.41 -8.23 -1.85
C ASP A 119 -8.09 -8.21 -3.23
N ASN A 120 -8.80 -9.28 -3.57
CA ASN A 120 -9.47 -9.41 -4.87
C ASN A 120 -10.49 -8.30 -5.13
N GLY A 121 -11.22 -7.87 -4.10
CA GLY A 121 -12.20 -6.80 -4.22
C GLY A 121 -11.56 -5.45 -4.51
N PHE A 122 -10.37 -5.21 -3.96
CA PHE A 122 -9.58 -4.02 -4.24
C PHE A 122 -8.91 -4.08 -5.60
N GLN A 123 -8.37 -5.23 -6.02
CA GLN A 123 -7.83 -5.43 -7.36
C GLN A 123 -8.86 -5.11 -8.45
N LEU A 124 -10.10 -5.60 -8.30
CA LEU A 124 -11.20 -5.28 -9.23
C LEU A 124 -11.50 -3.77 -9.26
N GLN A 125 -11.43 -3.08 -8.12
CA GLN A 125 -11.62 -1.62 -8.07
C GLN A 125 -10.48 -0.85 -8.76
N CYS A 126 -9.23 -1.29 -8.58
CA CYS A 126 -8.08 -0.76 -9.30
C CYS A 126 -8.23 -0.94 -10.81
N GLN A 127 -8.60 -2.14 -11.25
CA GLN A 127 -8.84 -2.46 -12.67
C GLN A 127 -9.93 -1.56 -13.27
N ARG A 128 -11.04 -1.32 -12.55
CA ARG A 128 -12.10 -0.37 -12.98
C ARG A 128 -11.59 1.05 -13.18
N CYS A 129 -10.51 1.44 -12.49
CA CYS A 129 -9.85 2.73 -12.64
C CYS A 129 -8.64 2.68 -13.59
N ASN A 130 -8.45 1.57 -14.30
CA ASN A 130 -7.29 1.29 -15.16
C ASN A 130 -5.96 1.40 -14.41
N ILE A 131 -5.91 0.96 -13.15
CA ILE A 131 -4.69 0.88 -12.33
C ILE A 131 -4.25 -0.57 -12.26
N ASN A 132 -2.97 -0.82 -12.55
CA ASN A 132 -2.41 -2.17 -12.51
C ASN A 132 -2.20 -2.61 -11.06
N THR A 133 -2.36 -3.91 -10.82
CA THR A 133 -2.13 -4.52 -9.51
C THR A 133 -1.21 -5.70 -9.63
N ILE A 134 -0.49 -5.99 -8.54
CA ILE A 134 0.31 -7.19 -8.36
C ILE A 134 -0.04 -7.80 -7.01
N SER A 135 -0.19 -9.12 -6.93
CA SER A 135 -0.43 -9.79 -5.65
C SER A 135 0.86 -9.95 -4.86
N LEU A 136 0.76 -10.12 -3.54
CA LEU A 136 1.93 -10.43 -2.71
C LEU A 136 2.62 -11.72 -3.18
N ASN A 137 1.84 -12.74 -3.53
CA ASN A 137 2.39 -14.01 -3.98
C ASN A 137 3.14 -13.87 -5.32
N ASP A 138 2.58 -13.12 -6.27
CA ASP A 138 3.20 -12.94 -7.58
C ASP A 138 4.51 -12.16 -7.46
N LEU A 139 4.54 -11.11 -6.62
CA LEU A 139 5.78 -10.38 -6.32
C LEU A 139 6.84 -11.29 -5.69
N LEU A 140 6.46 -12.12 -4.72
CA LEU A 140 7.42 -12.99 -4.01
C LEU A 140 7.92 -14.16 -4.87
N THR A 141 7.15 -14.57 -5.87
CA THR A 141 7.49 -15.68 -6.78
C THR A 141 7.99 -15.22 -8.15
N ASN A 142 8.13 -13.90 -8.37
CA ASN A 142 8.52 -13.29 -9.64
C ASN A 142 7.62 -13.70 -10.83
N LYS A 143 6.29 -13.77 -10.59
CA LYS A 143 5.27 -14.09 -11.62
C LYS A 143 4.50 -12.84 -12.04
N TYR A 144 5.19 -11.82 -12.53
CA TYR A 144 4.58 -10.53 -12.88
C TYR A 144 5.20 -9.89 -14.13
#